data_AF-A0A1C3JK24-F1
#
_entry.id   AF-A0A1C3JK24-F1
#
_cell.length_a   1.000
_cell.length_b   1.000
_cell.length_c   1.000
_cell.angle_alpha   90.00
_cell.angle_beta   90.00
_cell.angle_gamma   90.00
#
_symmetry.space_group_name_H-M   'P 1'
#
loop_
_entity.id
_entity.type
_entity.pdbx_description
1 polymer ?
#
loop_
_entity_poly.entity_id
_entity_poly.type
_entity_poly.pdbx_seq_one_letter_code
_entity_poly.pdbx_strand_id
1 'polypeptide(L)'
;MQRHGSFARLLAFNIIILFGFMTLIGCSSTTNTKPFLAFQNSAESLRDGSDAAIDLLIPMTAARFEADKSSTMAQFMDAHEIIVDKTKGTDVIEKAPLYLEQERFKLGLYEMNNTMVGYANVLLTLSGKDAMSEDEFTKKVNELNANGFAAYLALKGEPKDENAHSQAAENSGIFSTAAVLAFDIYLEGKKDSELIAALEENQSQIELFSGSFISAIGVIEVSLENEYNQRVGTFSDLFVESRSAATKQYMALNRTYYAQLNSLKALRHSAESFPKAHSQLVTAVKSPGEPMTAVLTMMNYGKQLKTIADDAKKTNEQLLLERNLEPAQAQVDVLNAESIAANHEYAKVQVQAVAARIAADSNPSDVEKTKVAGELEKKALDLKVVAEQKATAAQKMREAVDALITASAATLN
;
A
#
# COMPACT_ATOMS: atom_id res chain seq x y z
N MET A 1 -48.51 -75.68 -52.56
CA MET A 1 -49.45 -74.64 -52.09
C MET A 1 -49.55 -74.80 -50.57
N GLN A 2 -48.68 -74.17 -49.78
CA GLN A 2 -48.68 -72.78 -49.29
C GLN A 2 -49.76 -72.45 -48.24
N ARG A 3 -49.25 -71.77 -47.18
CA ARG A 3 -49.88 -71.09 -46.02
C ARG A 3 -50.12 -71.97 -44.78
N HIS A 4 -49.29 -71.89 -43.72
CA HIS A 4 -48.96 -70.76 -42.82
C HIS A 4 -50.16 -70.04 -42.22
N GLY A 5 -50.19 -69.96 -40.89
CA GLY A 5 -51.07 -69.07 -40.13
C GLY A 5 -51.09 -69.32 -38.62
N SER A 6 -49.91 -69.38 -38.00
CA SER A 6 -49.72 -69.34 -36.55
C SER A 6 -49.88 -67.90 -36.00
N PHE A 7 -49.98 -67.79 -34.67
CA PHE A 7 -49.72 -66.60 -33.85
C PHE A 7 -50.79 -65.49 -33.81
N ALA A 8 -51.90 -65.78 -33.14
CA ALA A 8 -52.72 -64.77 -32.48
C ALA A 8 -52.98 -65.20 -31.03
N ARG A 9 -52.10 -64.77 -30.10
CA ARG A 9 -52.26 -64.73 -28.63
C ARG A 9 -50.88 -64.57 -27.98
N LEU A 10 -50.37 -63.33 -27.88
CA LEU A 10 -49.37 -62.90 -26.88
C LEU A 10 -48.96 -61.42 -27.10
N LEU A 11 -49.93 -60.52 -27.27
CA LEU A 11 -49.64 -59.09 -27.52
C LEU A 11 -50.53 -58.14 -26.69
N ALA A 12 -51.01 -58.57 -25.53
CA ALA A 12 -51.96 -57.79 -24.73
C ALA A 12 -51.62 -57.64 -23.23
N PHE A 13 -50.41 -57.98 -22.78
CA PHE A 13 -50.10 -57.95 -21.34
C PHE A 13 -48.69 -57.47 -20.94
N ASN A 14 -47.97 -56.75 -21.80
CA ASN A 14 -46.63 -56.22 -21.49
C ASN A 14 -46.36 -54.80 -22.05
N ILE A 15 -47.38 -53.93 -22.08
CA ILE A 15 -47.23 -52.50 -22.42
C ILE A 15 -47.91 -51.64 -21.34
N ILE A 16 -47.67 -51.93 -20.05
CA ILE A 16 -48.02 -51.03 -18.93
C ILE A 16 -46.94 -51.13 -17.84
N ILE A 17 -45.66 -51.27 -18.22
CA ILE A 17 -44.49 -51.03 -17.34
C ILE A 17 -43.36 -50.45 -18.21
N LEU A 18 -43.66 -49.39 -18.96
CA LEU A 18 -42.63 -48.58 -19.65
C LEU A 18 -43.11 -47.13 -19.81
N PHE A 19 -43.81 -46.62 -18.80
CA PHE A 19 -44.09 -45.19 -18.59
C PHE A 19 -43.71 -44.80 -17.16
N GLY A 20 -42.63 -45.41 -16.66
CA GLY A 20 -41.90 -44.91 -15.51
C GLY A 20 -40.91 -43.85 -15.98
N PHE A 21 -40.87 -42.72 -15.27
CA PHE A 21 -39.74 -41.79 -15.28
C PHE A 21 -39.44 -41.07 -16.60
N MET A 22 -40.27 -40.10 -17.01
CA MET A 22 -39.76 -39.00 -17.84
C MET A 22 -40.64 -37.74 -17.83
N THR A 23 -41.03 -37.25 -16.65
CA THR A 23 -41.50 -35.86 -16.48
C THR A 23 -41.15 -35.33 -15.08
N LEU A 24 -39.88 -35.44 -14.69
CA LEU A 24 -39.26 -34.42 -13.85
C LEU A 24 -38.51 -33.49 -14.81
N ILE A 25 -39.25 -32.60 -15.48
CA ILE A 25 -38.65 -31.36 -15.96
C ILE A 25 -38.29 -30.64 -14.67
N GLY A 26 -37.04 -30.86 -14.25
CA GLY A 26 -36.50 -30.29 -13.02
C GLY A 26 -36.73 -28.79 -13.08
N CYS A 27 -37.28 -28.25 -11.99
CA CYS A 27 -37.01 -26.86 -11.65
C CYS A 27 -35.49 -26.69 -11.81
N SER A 28 -35.05 -25.82 -12.72
CA SER A 28 -33.66 -25.36 -12.76
C SER A 28 -33.35 -24.90 -11.34
N SER A 29 -32.60 -25.70 -10.57
CA SER A 29 -32.19 -25.30 -9.24
C SER A 29 -31.32 -24.08 -9.45
N THR A 30 -31.87 -22.91 -9.14
CA THR A 30 -31.13 -21.68 -9.20
C THR A 30 -30.02 -21.82 -8.16
N THR A 31 -28.77 -21.92 -8.62
CA THR A 31 -27.59 -22.00 -7.77
C THR A 31 -27.73 -21.00 -6.62
N ASN A 32 -27.46 -21.43 -5.39
CA ASN A 32 -27.52 -20.54 -4.24
C ASN A 32 -26.39 -19.51 -4.35
N THR A 33 -26.73 -18.24 -4.61
CA THR A 33 -25.76 -17.15 -4.81
C THR A 33 -25.14 -16.63 -3.51
N LYS A 34 -25.70 -16.96 -2.34
CA LYS A 34 -25.26 -16.40 -1.04
C LYS A 34 -23.78 -16.69 -0.72
N PRO A 35 -23.26 -17.92 -0.91
CA PRO A 35 -21.84 -18.20 -0.68
C PRO A 35 -20.93 -17.40 -1.61
N PHE A 36 -21.31 -17.23 -2.87
CA PHE A 36 -20.55 -16.43 -3.84
C PHE A 36 -20.52 -14.96 -3.46
N LEU A 37 -21.65 -14.40 -3.03
CA LEU A 37 -21.72 -13.01 -2.56
C LEU A 37 -20.87 -12.81 -1.31
N ALA A 38 -20.87 -13.75 -0.37
CA ALA A 38 -20.01 -13.69 0.81
C ALA A 38 -18.53 -13.75 0.43
N PHE A 39 -18.16 -14.64 -0.50
CA PHE A 39 -16.79 -14.74 -1.00
C PHE A 39 -16.32 -13.45 -1.69
N GLN A 40 -17.17 -12.86 -2.53
CA GLN A 40 -16.92 -11.60 -3.24
C GLN A 40 -16.73 -10.43 -2.28
N ASN A 41 -17.63 -10.24 -1.31
CA ASN A 41 -17.49 -9.19 -0.30
C ASN A 41 -16.20 -9.36 0.53
N SER A 42 -15.84 -10.59 0.85
CA SER A 42 -14.59 -10.88 1.54
C SER A 42 -13.37 -10.54 0.68
N ALA A 43 -13.41 -10.79 -0.63
CA ALA A 43 -12.33 -10.46 -1.54
C ALA A 43 -12.16 -8.94 -1.69
N GLU A 44 -13.26 -8.19 -1.77
CA GLU A 44 -13.22 -6.72 -1.79
C GLU A 44 -12.65 -6.16 -0.48
N SER A 45 -13.12 -6.67 0.67
CA SER A 45 -12.58 -6.27 1.96
C SER A 45 -11.09 -6.60 2.09
N LEU A 46 -10.65 -7.72 1.49
CA LEU A 46 -9.24 -8.11 1.45
C LEU A 46 -8.41 -7.13 0.62
N ARG A 47 -8.87 -6.78 -0.58
CA ARG A 47 -8.23 -5.78 -1.46
C ARG A 47 -8.11 -4.47 -0.72
N ASP A 48 -9.20 -3.93 -0.20
CA ASP A 48 -9.21 -2.59 0.41
C ASP A 48 -8.24 -2.50 1.61
N GLY A 49 -8.14 -3.57 2.41
CA GLY A 49 -7.16 -3.65 3.50
C GLY A 49 -5.72 -3.83 3.01
N SER A 50 -5.53 -4.69 2.01
CA SER A 50 -4.22 -4.98 1.43
C SER A 50 -3.63 -3.75 0.74
N ASP A 51 -4.45 -3.03 -0.03
CA ASP A 51 -4.02 -1.83 -0.74
C ASP A 51 -3.62 -0.72 0.23
N ALA A 52 -4.41 -0.51 1.29
CA ALA A 52 -4.05 0.42 2.35
C ALA A 52 -2.72 0.07 3.04
N ALA A 53 -2.45 -1.22 3.27
CA ALA A 53 -1.19 -1.67 3.87
C ALA A 53 0.00 -1.51 2.90
N ILE A 54 -0.20 -1.81 1.62
CA ILE A 54 0.81 -1.62 0.57
C ILE A 54 1.15 -0.13 0.42
N ASP A 55 0.14 0.75 0.43
CA ASP A 55 0.28 2.21 0.45
C ASP A 55 1.05 2.73 1.67
N LEU A 56 1.15 1.97 2.76
CA LEU A 56 1.97 2.34 3.91
C LEU A 56 3.41 1.84 3.77
N LEU A 57 3.59 0.63 3.25
CA LEU A 57 4.87 -0.08 3.22
C LEU A 57 5.86 0.51 2.20
N ILE A 58 5.35 1.09 1.12
CA ILE A 58 6.17 1.50 -0.05
C ILE A 58 6.59 2.99 -0.06
N PRO A 59 5.79 3.99 0.36
CA PRO A 59 6.13 5.41 0.14
C PRO A 59 7.23 6.00 1.03
N MET A 60 7.99 5.22 1.79
CA MET A 60 9.11 5.79 2.53
C MET A 60 10.37 6.00 1.67
N THR A 61 10.37 5.62 0.39
CA THR A 61 11.63 5.46 -0.38
C THR A 61 12.08 6.68 -1.15
N ALA A 62 11.20 7.52 -1.69
CA ALA A 62 11.63 8.75 -2.37
C ALA A 62 12.45 9.68 -1.45
N ALA A 63 11.98 9.88 -0.21
CA ALA A 63 12.71 10.62 0.83
C ALA A 63 14.00 9.92 1.31
N ARG A 64 14.19 8.62 0.99
CA ARG A 64 15.42 7.85 1.26
C ARG A 64 16.44 8.00 0.13
N PHE A 65 16.01 8.11 -1.12
CA PHE A 65 16.89 8.36 -2.28
C PHE A 65 17.48 9.77 -2.26
N GLU A 66 16.73 10.76 -1.77
CA GLU A 66 17.26 12.12 -1.56
C GLU A 66 18.39 12.17 -0.51
N ALA A 67 18.49 11.16 0.37
CA ALA A 67 19.55 11.04 1.37
C ALA A 67 20.77 10.23 0.86
N ASP A 68 20.69 9.64 -0.33
CA ASP A 68 21.77 8.82 -0.88
C ASP A 68 22.92 9.72 -1.38
N LYS A 69 23.99 9.77 -0.58
CA LYS A 69 25.18 10.59 -0.86
C LYS A 69 26.10 9.85 -1.82
N SER A 70 25.67 9.64 -3.06
CA SER A 70 26.58 9.16 -4.11
C SER A 70 27.79 10.10 -4.20
N SER A 71 29.00 9.54 -4.22
CA SER A 71 30.23 10.33 -4.09
C SER A 71 30.55 11.22 -5.30
N THR A 72 29.91 10.95 -6.45
CA THR A 72 30.05 11.73 -7.69
C THR A 72 28.72 11.81 -8.45
N MET A 73 28.53 12.89 -9.23
CA MET A 73 27.36 13.07 -10.10
C MET A 73 27.21 11.94 -11.12
N ALA A 74 28.30 11.33 -11.60
CA ALA A 74 28.25 10.22 -12.54
C ALA A 74 27.66 8.94 -11.91
N GLN A 75 28.02 8.64 -10.65
CA GLN A 75 27.43 7.53 -9.89
C GLN A 75 25.98 7.81 -9.52
N PHE A 76 25.63 9.07 -9.23
CA PHE A 76 24.24 9.49 -9.07
C PHE A 76 23.45 9.20 -10.34
N MET A 77 23.89 9.70 -11.49
CA MET A 77 23.18 9.54 -12.76
C MET A 77 23.05 8.07 -13.18
N ASP A 78 24.11 7.26 -13.06
CA ASP A 78 24.04 5.82 -13.39
C ASP A 78 23.08 5.05 -12.47
N ALA A 79 22.98 5.41 -11.19
CA ALA A 79 22.01 4.80 -10.27
C ALA A 79 20.56 5.27 -10.51
N HIS A 80 20.36 6.39 -11.22
CA HIS A 80 19.07 7.04 -11.39
C HIS A 80 18.59 7.14 -12.85
N GLU A 81 19.32 6.55 -13.80
CA GLU A 81 18.95 6.50 -15.21
C GLU A 81 17.87 5.43 -15.45
N ILE A 82 16.86 5.82 -16.25
CA ILE A 82 15.88 4.88 -16.80
C ILE A 82 16.37 4.46 -18.19
N ILE A 83 16.62 3.17 -18.37
CA ILE A 83 16.96 2.60 -19.67
C ILE A 83 15.71 1.93 -20.23
N VAL A 84 15.30 2.34 -21.43
CA VAL A 84 14.16 1.77 -22.15
C VAL A 84 14.67 1.04 -23.40
N ASP A 85 14.40 -0.25 -23.49
CA ASP A 85 14.71 -1.05 -24.67
C ASP A 85 13.56 -0.93 -25.68
N LYS A 86 13.75 -0.05 -26.67
CA LYS A 86 12.77 0.20 -27.74
C LYS A 86 12.73 -0.91 -28.79
N THR A 87 13.62 -1.90 -28.73
CA THR A 87 13.70 -2.97 -29.74
C THR A 87 12.76 -4.13 -29.44
N LYS A 88 12.17 -4.20 -28.24
CA LYS A 88 11.28 -5.28 -27.79
C LYS A 88 9.78 -5.06 -28.03
N GLY A 89 9.40 -4.03 -28.77
CA GLY A 89 8.01 -3.83 -29.24
C GLY A 89 7.02 -3.31 -28.19
N THR A 90 7.45 -3.14 -26.96
CA THR A 90 6.82 -2.36 -25.89
C THR A 90 7.91 -1.47 -25.26
N ASP A 91 7.55 -0.36 -24.61
CA ASP A 91 8.50 0.49 -23.88
C ASP A 91 9.01 -0.24 -22.61
N VAL A 92 9.76 -1.32 -22.81
CA VAL A 92 10.29 -2.17 -21.73
C VAL A 92 11.38 -1.39 -21.00
N ILE A 93 11.13 -1.07 -19.73
CA ILE A 93 12.14 -0.49 -18.85
C ILE A 93 13.13 -1.62 -18.49
N GLU A 94 14.33 -1.56 -19.07
CA GLU A 94 15.43 -2.52 -18.87
C GLU A 94 16.14 -2.27 -17.54
N LYS A 95 16.24 -0.99 -17.15
CA LYS A 95 16.79 -0.55 -15.87
C LYS A 95 15.95 0.62 -15.38
N ALA A 96 15.39 0.51 -14.18
CA ALA A 96 14.82 1.64 -13.47
C ALA A 96 15.58 1.89 -12.16
N PRO A 97 15.62 3.14 -11.69
CA PRO A 97 16.03 3.43 -10.32
C PRO A 97 15.16 2.66 -9.33
N LEU A 98 15.74 2.24 -8.21
CA LEU A 98 15.05 1.37 -7.26
C LEU A 98 13.76 1.99 -6.68
N TYR A 99 13.59 3.31 -6.65
CA TYR A 99 12.30 3.93 -6.29
C TYR A 99 11.19 3.68 -7.33
N LEU A 100 11.52 3.61 -8.62
CA LEU A 100 10.56 3.28 -9.67
C LEU A 100 10.28 1.78 -9.74
N GLU A 101 11.27 0.93 -9.45
CA GLU A 101 11.05 -0.52 -9.31
C GLU A 101 10.06 -0.83 -8.18
N GLN A 102 10.07 -0.05 -7.10
CA GLN A 102 9.11 -0.21 -6.01
C GLN A 102 7.70 0.26 -6.37
N GLU A 103 7.55 1.33 -7.15
CA GLU A 103 6.24 1.74 -7.69
C GLU A 103 5.69 0.70 -8.68
N ARG A 104 6.56 0.12 -9.52
CA ARG A 104 6.20 -1.01 -10.38
C ARG A 104 5.77 -2.22 -9.55
N PHE A 105 6.52 -2.55 -8.50
CA PHE A 105 6.20 -3.64 -7.59
C PHE A 105 4.85 -3.42 -6.89
N LYS A 106 4.61 -2.21 -6.40
CA LYS A 106 3.34 -1.76 -5.82
C LYS A 106 2.17 -2.00 -6.76
N LEU A 107 2.29 -1.52 -7.99
CA LEU A 107 1.28 -1.72 -9.03
C LEU A 107 1.02 -3.21 -9.26
N GLY A 108 2.07 -4.03 -9.29
CA GLY A 108 1.95 -5.49 -9.38
C GLY A 108 1.07 -6.08 -8.27
N LEU A 109 1.27 -5.68 -7.02
CA LEU A 109 0.43 -6.16 -5.91
C LEU A 109 -1.03 -5.70 -6.02
N TYR A 110 -1.28 -4.47 -6.46
CA TYR A 110 -2.63 -3.95 -6.70
C TYR A 110 -3.35 -4.73 -7.79
N GLU A 111 -2.67 -5.01 -8.90
CA GLU A 111 -3.25 -5.80 -9.97
C GLU A 111 -3.53 -7.24 -9.54
N MET A 112 -2.71 -7.83 -8.66
CA MET A 112 -3.03 -9.14 -8.06
C MET A 112 -4.31 -9.09 -7.20
N ASN A 113 -4.46 -8.09 -6.34
CA ASN A 113 -5.68 -7.92 -5.54
C ASN A 113 -6.92 -7.70 -6.42
N ASN A 114 -6.79 -6.86 -7.44
CA ASN A 114 -7.86 -6.60 -8.41
C ASN A 114 -8.25 -7.87 -9.17
N THR A 115 -7.27 -8.70 -9.53
CA THR A 115 -7.51 -9.99 -10.20
C THR A 115 -8.28 -10.95 -9.28
N MET A 116 -7.95 -11.03 -7.99
CA MET A 116 -8.71 -11.82 -6.99
C MET A 116 -10.16 -11.36 -6.86
N VAL A 117 -10.41 -10.04 -6.79
CA VAL A 117 -11.76 -9.47 -6.75
C VAL A 117 -12.51 -9.73 -8.06
N GLY A 118 -11.84 -9.56 -9.20
CA GLY A 118 -12.40 -9.82 -10.52
C GLY A 118 -12.82 -11.28 -10.70
N TYR A 119 -12.00 -12.22 -10.23
CA TYR A 119 -12.34 -13.64 -10.17
C TYR A 119 -13.59 -13.90 -9.31
N ALA A 120 -13.65 -13.35 -8.09
CA ALA A 120 -14.81 -13.51 -7.22
C ALA A 120 -16.10 -12.92 -7.83
N ASN A 121 -15.99 -11.80 -8.55
CA ASN A 121 -17.10 -11.20 -9.31
C ASN A 121 -17.57 -12.09 -10.47
N VAL A 122 -16.65 -12.73 -11.20
CA VAL A 122 -17.00 -13.70 -12.25
C VAL A 122 -17.77 -14.87 -11.63
N LEU A 123 -17.29 -15.45 -10.53
CA LEU A 123 -17.98 -16.55 -9.86
C LEU A 123 -19.38 -16.16 -9.36
N LEU A 124 -19.53 -14.97 -8.78
CA LEU A 124 -20.84 -14.45 -8.37
C LEU A 124 -21.79 -14.31 -9.55
N THR A 125 -21.31 -13.75 -10.66
CA THR A 125 -22.11 -13.57 -11.88
C THR A 125 -22.52 -14.92 -12.48
N LEU A 126 -21.60 -15.89 -12.52
CA LEU A 126 -21.87 -17.26 -12.98
C LEU A 126 -22.94 -17.95 -12.14
N SER A 127 -22.96 -17.72 -10.82
CA SER A 127 -23.97 -18.29 -9.93
C SER A 127 -25.38 -17.69 -10.08
N GLY A 128 -25.50 -16.54 -10.78
CA GLY A 128 -26.74 -15.80 -10.96
C GLY A 128 -27.71 -16.43 -11.96
N LYS A 129 -28.96 -15.96 -11.96
CA LYS A 129 -29.99 -16.43 -12.91
C LYS A 129 -29.72 -15.98 -14.34
N ASP A 130 -29.18 -14.78 -14.51
CA ASP A 130 -28.76 -14.20 -15.78
C ASP A 130 -27.25 -14.35 -15.92
N ALA A 131 -26.76 -15.59 -15.80
CA ALA A 131 -25.35 -15.89 -15.94
C ALA A 131 -24.82 -15.41 -17.30
N MET A 132 -23.58 -14.92 -17.31
CA MET A 132 -22.90 -14.37 -18.50
C MET A 132 -22.90 -15.34 -19.68
N SER A 133 -22.84 -14.80 -20.91
CA SER A 133 -22.65 -15.61 -22.12
C SER A 133 -21.24 -16.22 -22.16
N GLU A 134 -21.06 -17.27 -22.98
CA GLU A 134 -19.76 -17.89 -23.21
C GLU A 134 -18.71 -16.89 -23.75
N ASP A 135 -19.12 -16.02 -24.68
CA ASP A 135 -18.25 -14.93 -25.20
C ASP A 135 -17.84 -13.95 -24.09
N GLU A 136 -18.78 -13.58 -23.22
CA GLU A 136 -18.51 -12.67 -22.10
C GLU A 136 -17.58 -13.33 -21.07
N PHE A 137 -17.80 -14.62 -20.77
CA PHE A 137 -16.96 -15.41 -19.89
C PHE A 137 -15.53 -15.52 -20.42
N THR A 138 -15.39 -15.93 -21.68
CA THR A 138 -14.09 -16.06 -22.36
C THR A 138 -13.31 -14.74 -22.33
N LYS A 139 -13.99 -13.63 -22.61
CA LYS A 139 -13.39 -12.29 -22.53
C LYS A 139 -12.91 -11.97 -21.12
N LYS A 140 -13.73 -12.23 -20.10
CA LYS A 140 -13.40 -11.96 -18.69
C LYS A 140 -12.23 -12.82 -18.20
N VAL A 141 -12.20 -14.09 -18.55
CA VAL A 141 -11.09 -15.01 -18.23
C VAL A 141 -9.78 -14.50 -18.85
N ASN A 142 -9.80 -14.16 -20.13
CA ASN A 142 -8.62 -13.66 -20.83
C ASN A 142 -8.12 -12.34 -20.23
N GLU A 143 -9.01 -11.41 -19.91
CA GLU A 143 -8.68 -10.16 -19.22
C GLU A 143 -8.03 -10.43 -17.86
N LEU A 144 -8.60 -11.32 -17.04
CA LEU A 144 -8.10 -11.61 -15.70
C LEU A 144 -6.76 -12.35 -15.71
N ASN A 145 -6.58 -13.33 -16.60
CA ASN A 145 -5.30 -14.03 -16.74
C ASN A 145 -4.22 -13.10 -17.29
N ALA A 146 -4.54 -12.20 -18.23
CA ALA A 146 -3.60 -11.20 -18.72
C ALA A 146 -3.18 -10.21 -17.63
N ASN A 147 -4.13 -9.74 -16.80
CA ASN A 147 -3.83 -8.88 -15.66
C ASN A 147 -2.98 -9.60 -14.61
N GLY A 148 -3.29 -10.85 -14.31
CA GLY A 148 -2.50 -11.71 -13.42
C GLY A 148 -1.06 -11.88 -13.91
N PHE A 149 -0.87 -12.09 -15.22
CA PHE A 149 0.46 -12.18 -15.82
C PHE A 149 1.21 -10.84 -15.80
N ALA A 150 0.55 -9.74 -16.16
CA ALA A 150 1.16 -8.41 -16.09
C ALA A 150 1.60 -8.08 -14.65
N ALA A 151 0.78 -8.42 -13.66
CA ALA A 151 1.11 -8.30 -12.25
C ALA A 151 2.33 -9.13 -11.87
N TYR A 152 2.39 -10.40 -12.31
CA TYR A 152 3.55 -11.26 -12.11
C TYR A 152 4.83 -10.66 -12.70
N LEU A 153 4.79 -10.14 -13.93
CA LEU A 153 5.92 -9.47 -14.57
C LEU A 153 6.34 -8.20 -13.82
N ALA A 154 5.41 -7.48 -13.20
CA ALA A 154 5.71 -6.33 -12.37
C ALA A 154 6.45 -6.71 -11.08
N LEU A 155 6.19 -7.91 -10.54
CA LEU A 155 6.79 -8.40 -9.30
C LEU A 155 8.10 -9.17 -9.49
N LYS A 156 8.27 -9.85 -10.62
CA LYS A 156 9.38 -10.80 -10.88
C LYS A 156 10.30 -10.37 -12.03
N GLY A 157 9.90 -9.37 -12.83
CA GLY A 157 10.59 -8.99 -14.06
C GLY A 157 10.25 -9.91 -15.24
N GLU A 158 10.81 -9.59 -16.41
CA GLU A 158 10.61 -10.41 -17.61
C GLU A 158 11.39 -11.75 -17.53
N PRO A 159 10.75 -12.88 -17.84
CA PRO A 159 11.42 -14.16 -18.00
C PRO A 159 12.50 -14.10 -19.09
N LYS A 160 13.63 -14.80 -18.87
CA LYS A 160 14.82 -14.73 -19.73
C LYS A 160 14.70 -15.49 -21.05
N ASP A 161 13.74 -16.39 -21.15
CA ASP A 161 13.50 -17.22 -22.34
C ASP A 161 12.00 -17.56 -22.50
N GLU A 162 11.64 -18.07 -23.69
CA GLU A 162 10.27 -18.35 -24.11
C GLU A 162 9.58 -19.47 -23.29
N ASN A 163 10.36 -20.46 -22.83
CA ASN A 163 9.83 -21.54 -22.00
C ASN A 163 9.47 -21.01 -20.61
N ALA A 164 10.34 -20.19 -20.02
CA ALA A 164 10.10 -19.52 -18.75
C ALA A 164 8.94 -18.51 -18.88
N HIS A 165 8.77 -17.87 -20.04
CA HIS A 165 7.64 -16.99 -20.32
C HIS A 165 6.31 -17.75 -20.32
N SER A 166 6.25 -18.86 -21.04
CA SER A 166 5.04 -19.70 -21.12
C SER A 166 4.65 -20.26 -19.75
N GLN A 167 5.63 -20.75 -18.98
CA GLN A 167 5.40 -21.22 -17.61
C GLN A 167 4.98 -20.09 -16.68
N ALA A 168 5.54 -18.89 -16.83
CA ALA A 168 5.14 -17.73 -16.03
C ALA A 168 3.70 -17.34 -16.34
N ALA A 169 3.29 -17.33 -17.62
CA ALA A 169 1.91 -17.06 -18.01
C ALA A 169 0.95 -18.10 -17.43
N GLU A 170 1.29 -19.38 -17.50
CA GLU A 170 0.48 -20.47 -16.92
C GLU A 170 0.37 -20.36 -15.40
N ASN A 171 1.48 -20.11 -14.69
CA ASN A 171 1.50 -20.06 -13.22
C ASN A 171 0.93 -18.76 -12.62
N SER A 172 0.71 -17.73 -13.44
CA SER A 172 0.22 -16.42 -13.00
C SER A 172 -1.23 -16.13 -13.40
N GLY A 173 -1.85 -16.97 -14.22
CA GLY A 173 -3.29 -16.93 -14.46
C GLY A 173 -4.08 -17.21 -13.18
N ILE A 174 -5.27 -16.65 -13.03
CA ILE A 174 -6.18 -16.98 -11.92
C ILE A 174 -7.18 -18.09 -12.32
N PHE A 175 -7.37 -18.31 -13.62
CA PHE A 175 -8.10 -19.44 -14.19
C PHE A 175 -7.14 -20.43 -14.85
N SER A 176 -7.25 -21.72 -14.51
CA SER A 176 -6.59 -22.79 -15.24
C SER A 176 -7.34 -23.12 -16.53
N THR A 177 -6.63 -23.64 -17.54
CA THR A 177 -7.24 -24.12 -18.78
C THR A 177 -8.33 -25.17 -18.51
N ALA A 178 -8.08 -26.08 -17.56
CA ALA A 178 -9.05 -27.11 -17.17
C ALA A 178 -10.32 -26.51 -16.55
N ALA A 179 -10.16 -25.50 -15.68
CA ALA A 179 -11.29 -24.80 -15.07
C ALA A 179 -12.13 -24.06 -16.12
N VAL A 180 -11.50 -23.38 -17.09
CA VAL A 180 -12.21 -22.68 -18.17
C VAL A 180 -13.11 -23.65 -18.93
N LEU A 181 -12.57 -24.80 -19.36
CA LEU A 181 -13.35 -25.84 -20.04
C LEU A 181 -14.53 -26.35 -19.18
N ALA A 182 -14.31 -26.53 -17.88
CA ALA A 182 -15.37 -26.95 -16.97
C ALA A 182 -16.43 -25.86 -16.75
N PHE A 183 -16.05 -24.59 -16.76
CA PHE A 183 -17.00 -23.47 -16.71
C PHE A 183 -17.81 -23.34 -18.00
N ASP A 184 -17.22 -23.59 -19.17
CA ASP A 184 -17.95 -23.61 -20.45
C ASP A 184 -19.04 -24.68 -20.43
N ILE A 185 -18.71 -25.89 -19.95
CA ILE A 185 -19.70 -26.97 -19.76
C ILE A 185 -20.82 -26.53 -18.80
N TYR A 186 -20.47 -25.85 -17.71
CA TYR A 186 -21.47 -25.29 -16.80
C TYR A 186 -22.35 -24.23 -17.49
N LEU A 187 -21.80 -23.38 -18.35
CA LEU A 187 -22.56 -22.35 -19.05
C LEU A 187 -23.61 -22.96 -19.99
N GLU A 188 -23.33 -24.10 -20.61
CA GLU A 188 -24.27 -24.87 -21.44
C GLU A 188 -25.35 -25.58 -20.62
N GLY A 189 -24.95 -26.26 -19.53
CA GLY A 189 -25.83 -27.17 -18.79
C GLY A 189 -26.51 -26.57 -17.57
N LYS A 190 -25.96 -25.47 -17.02
CA LYS A 190 -26.33 -24.80 -15.76
C LYS A 190 -26.54 -25.77 -14.60
N LYS A 191 -25.79 -26.88 -14.56
CA LYS A 191 -25.90 -27.86 -13.46
C LYS A 191 -24.94 -27.49 -12.34
N ASP A 192 -25.44 -27.47 -11.10
CA ASP A 192 -24.62 -27.19 -9.92
C ASP A 192 -23.40 -28.13 -9.83
N SER A 193 -23.52 -29.39 -10.28
CA SER A 193 -22.41 -30.35 -10.32
C SER A 193 -21.27 -29.93 -11.26
N GLU A 194 -21.57 -29.26 -12.37
CA GLU A 194 -20.58 -28.77 -13.35
C GLU A 194 -19.88 -27.52 -12.79
N LEU A 195 -20.62 -26.62 -12.14
CA LEU A 195 -20.04 -25.47 -11.44
C LEU A 195 -19.09 -25.91 -10.31
N ILE A 196 -19.51 -26.90 -9.54
CA ILE A 196 -18.69 -27.49 -8.47
C ILE A 196 -17.38 -28.05 -9.05
N ALA A 197 -17.46 -28.84 -10.14
CA ALA A 197 -16.29 -29.39 -10.78
C ALA A 197 -15.34 -28.28 -11.30
N ALA A 198 -15.89 -27.24 -11.93
CA ALA A 198 -15.09 -26.12 -12.42
C ALA A 198 -14.35 -25.38 -11.30
N LEU A 199 -14.99 -25.20 -10.13
CA LEU A 199 -14.32 -24.63 -8.96
C LEU A 199 -13.22 -25.56 -8.45
N GLU A 200 -13.47 -26.87 -8.34
CA GLU A 200 -12.47 -27.84 -7.87
C GLU A 200 -11.24 -27.91 -8.78
N GLU A 201 -11.45 -27.93 -10.11
CA GLU A 201 -10.38 -27.90 -11.12
C GLU A 201 -9.56 -26.61 -11.10
N ASN A 202 -10.11 -25.51 -10.56
CA ASN A 202 -9.39 -24.24 -10.44
C ASN A 202 -8.59 -24.10 -9.13
N GLN A 203 -8.80 -24.96 -8.14
CA GLN A 203 -8.25 -24.77 -6.79
C GLN A 203 -6.72 -24.66 -6.78
N SER A 204 -6.02 -25.53 -7.52
CA SER A 204 -4.56 -25.51 -7.61
C SER A 204 -4.04 -24.20 -8.23
N GLN A 205 -4.76 -23.64 -9.20
CA GLN A 205 -4.42 -22.36 -9.81
C GLN A 205 -4.60 -21.20 -8.84
N ILE A 206 -5.67 -21.21 -8.04
CA ILE A 206 -5.88 -20.21 -6.99
C ILE A 206 -4.75 -20.25 -5.96
N GLU A 207 -4.26 -21.45 -5.61
CA GLU A 207 -3.11 -21.63 -4.73
C GLU A 207 -1.81 -21.11 -5.34
N LEU A 208 -1.53 -21.40 -6.62
CA LEU A 208 -0.36 -20.88 -7.35
C LEU A 208 -0.39 -19.35 -7.45
N PHE A 209 -1.54 -18.77 -7.82
CA PHE A 209 -1.74 -17.33 -7.90
C PHE A 209 -1.48 -16.66 -6.55
N SER A 210 -2.10 -17.18 -5.48
CA SER A 210 -1.91 -16.67 -4.12
C SER A 210 -0.47 -16.86 -3.62
N GLY A 211 0.19 -17.95 -4.01
CA GLY A 211 1.60 -18.22 -3.72
C GLY A 211 2.55 -17.19 -4.34
N SER A 212 2.24 -16.69 -5.54
CA SER A 212 3.00 -15.60 -6.16
C SER A 212 2.88 -14.30 -5.36
N PHE A 213 1.69 -13.98 -4.85
CA PHE A 213 1.47 -12.83 -3.98
C PHE A 213 2.23 -12.99 -2.65
N ILE A 214 2.14 -14.14 -1.99
CA ILE A 214 2.89 -14.44 -0.77
C ILE A 214 4.40 -14.32 -0.97
N SER A 215 4.90 -14.80 -2.11
CA SER A 215 6.32 -14.69 -2.48
C SER A 215 6.75 -13.23 -2.63
N ALA A 216 5.91 -12.38 -3.23
CA ALA A 216 6.16 -10.96 -3.36
C ALA A 216 6.20 -10.25 -2.00
N ILE A 217 5.29 -10.60 -1.08
CA ILE A 217 5.34 -10.09 0.31
C ILE A 217 6.68 -10.43 0.98
N GLY A 218 7.21 -11.64 0.74
CA GLY A 218 8.54 -12.04 1.23
C GLY A 218 9.69 -11.18 0.70
N VAL A 219 9.60 -10.67 -0.54
CA VAL A 219 10.60 -9.73 -1.08
C VAL A 219 10.57 -8.40 -0.32
N ILE A 220 9.37 -7.89 0.01
CA ILE A 220 9.24 -6.67 0.82
C ILE A 220 9.81 -6.90 2.23
N GLU A 221 9.53 -8.04 2.86
CA GLU A 221 10.06 -8.38 4.19
C GLU A 221 11.60 -8.31 4.23
N VAL A 222 12.28 -8.94 3.26
CA VAL A 222 13.75 -8.93 3.18
C VAL A 222 14.29 -7.52 2.93
N SER A 223 13.64 -6.76 2.04
CA SER A 223 14.01 -5.37 1.79
C SER A 223 13.88 -4.51 3.04
N LEU A 224 12.80 -4.70 3.81
CA LEU A 224 12.52 -3.97 5.04
C LEU A 224 13.54 -4.31 6.14
N GLU A 225 13.87 -5.58 6.31
CA GLU A 225 14.90 -6.02 7.27
C GLU A 225 16.27 -5.43 6.94
N ASN A 226 16.68 -5.48 5.68
CA ASN A 226 17.94 -4.90 5.23
C ASN A 226 18.01 -3.40 5.52
N GLU A 227 16.93 -2.67 5.25
CA GLU A 227 16.86 -1.24 5.52
C GLU A 227 16.93 -0.93 7.02
N TYR A 228 16.18 -1.67 7.83
CA TYR A 228 16.23 -1.52 9.28
C TYR A 228 17.67 -1.70 9.79
N ASN A 229 18.33 -2.78 9.39
CA ASN A 229 19.72 -3.07 9.79
C ASN A 229 20.70 -1.97 9.35
N GLN A 230 20.56 -1.44 8.13
CA GLN A 230 21.38 -0.32 7.65
C GLN A 230 21.19 0.94 8.50
N ARG A 231 19.95 1.32 8.81
CA ARG A 231 19.65 2.49 9.66
C ARG A 231 20.11 2.30 11.09
N VAL A 232 20.01 1.09 11.63
CA VAL A 232 20.58 0.79 12.95
C VAL A 232 22.09 1.04 12.95
N GLY A 233 22.78 0.68 11.86
CA GLY A 233 24.20 0.93 11.68
C GLY A 233 24.61 2.41 11.69
N THR A 234 23.73 3.35 11.33
CA THR A 234 24.06 4.79 11.31
C THR A 234 23.93 5.45 12.68
N PHE A 235 23.31 4.80 13.66
CA PHE A 235 23.13 5.38 14.99
C PHE A 235 24.38 5.38 15.85
N SER A 236 25.44 4.61 15.50
CA SER A 236 26.70 4.65 16.26
C SER A 236 27.27 6.06 16.35
N ASP A 237 27.23 6.80 15.23
CA ASP A 237 27.83 8.11 15.09
C ASP A 237 26.96 9.17 15.80
N LEU A 238 25.65 9.08 15.64
CA LEU A 238 24.67 9.90 16.38
C LEU A 238 24.74 9.69 17.90
N PHE A 239 25.07 8.48 18.36
CA PHE A 239 25.20 8.19 19.79
C PHE A 239 26.40 8.90 20.43
N VAL A 240 27.47 9.12 19.65
CA VAL A 240 28.65 9.89 20.06
C VAL A 240 28.33 11.38 20.16
N GLU A 241 27.53 11.91 19.22
CA GLU A 241 27.17 13.34 19.17
C GLU A 241 26.08 13.71 20.19
N SER A 242 25.01 12.91 20.28
CA SER A 242 23.89 13.15 21.19
C SER A 242 23.14 11.86 21.54
N ARG A 243 23.49 11.29 22.69
CA ARG A 243 22.83 10.08 23.22
C ARG A 243 21.30 10.20 23.29
N SER A 244 20.77 11.37 23.68
CA SER A 244 19.33 11.58 23.80
C SER A 244 18.63 11.58 22.43
N ALA A 245 19.20 12.27 21.44
CA ALA A 245 18.66 12.31 20.09
C ALA A 245 18.74 10.92 19.43
N ALA A 246 19.89 10.25 19.54
CA ALA A 246 20.08 8.90 19.01
C ALA A 246 19.08 7.90 19.62
N THR A 247 18.84 7.97 20.94
CA THR A 247 17.86 7.10 21.61
C THR A 247 16.44 7.34 21.09
N LYS A 248 16.02 8.61 20.93
CA LYS A 248 14.69 8.95 20.40
C LYS A 248 14.51 8.44 18.96
N GLN A 249 15.49 8.68 18.09
CA GLN A 249 15.42 8.25 16.69
C GLN A 249 15.45 6.72 16.55
N TYR A 250 16.25 6.03 17.37
CA TYR A 250 16.27 4.57 17.40
C TYR A 250 14.93 3.99 17.87
N MET A 251 14.32 4.55 18.92
CA MET A 251 12.99 4.14 19.37
C MET A 251 11.91 4.38 18.30
N ALA A 252 11.98 5.49 17.58
CA ALA A 252 11.07 5.78 16.47
C ALA A 252 11.24 4.75 15.34
N LEU A 253 12.49 4.46 14.93
CA LEU A 253 12.77 3.44 13.92
C LEU A 253 12.20 2.06 14.32
N ASN A 254 12.43 1.62 15.56
CA ASN A 254 11.93 0.33 16.04
C ASN A 254 10.40 0.26 16.02
N ARG A 255 9.72 1.35 16.36
CA ARG A 255 8.25 1.43 16.30
C ARG A 255 7.74 1.33 14.87
N THR A 256 8.33 2.09 13.94
CA THR A 256 7.97 2.06 12.52
C THR A 256 8.21 0.66 11.93
N TYR A 257 9.39 0.08 12.16
CA TYR A 257 9.73 -1.26 11.69
C TYR A 257 8.77 -2.33 12.24
N TYR A 258 8.44 -2.28 13.53
CA TYR A 258 7.46 -3.19 14.13
C TYR A 258 6.06 -3.05 13.51
N ALA A 259 5.59 -1.82 13.26
CA ALA A 259 4.31 -1.59 12.59
C ALA A 259 4.29 -2.13 11.15
N GLN A 260 5.40 -1.94 10.41
CA GLN A 260 5.55 -2.45 9.05
C GLN A 260 5.58 -3.99 9.01
N LEU A 261 6.30 -4.65 9.94
CA LEU A 261 6.29 -6.10 10.06
C LEU A 261 4.90 -6.66 10.39
N ASN A 262 4.14 -6.00 11.27
CA ASN A 262 2.77 -6.41 11.57
C ASN A 262 1.86 -6.26 10.35
N SER A 263 2.05 -5.21 9.55
CA SER A 263 1.31 -4.99 8.29
C SER A 263 1.63 -6.09 7.29
N LEU A 264 2.92 -6.43 7.10
CA LEU A 264 3.37 -7.52 6.21
C LEU A 264 2.84 -8.88 6.65
N LYS A 265 2.88 -9.18 7.95
CA LYS A 265 2.33 -10.41 8.51
C LYS A 265 0.82 -10.52 8.26
N ALA A 266 0.09 -9.44 8.49
CA ALA A 266 -1.35 -9.40 8.22
C ALA A 266 -1.65 -9.55 6.72
N LEU A 267 -0.82 -8.96 5.85
CA LEU A 267 -0.93 -9.06 4.39
C LEU A 267 -0.66 -10.49 3.91
N ARG A 268 0.34 -11.17 4.49
CA ARG A 268 0.62 -12.58 4.21
C ARG A 268 -0.56 -13.47 4.62
N HIS A 269 -1.06 -13.33 5.85
CA HIS A 269 -2.21 -14.13 6.31
C HIS A 269 -3.47 -13.89 5.46
N SER A 270 -3.62 -12.67 4.95
CA SER A 270 -4.67 -12.30 4.02
C SER A 270 -4.55 -13.04 2.69
N ALA A 271 -3.38 -13.00 2.04
CA ALA A 271 -3.12 -13.75 0.81
C ALA A 271 -3.29 -15.28 1.01
N GLU A 272 -2.87 -15.83 2.15
CA GLU A 272 -3.07 -17.24 2.51
C GLU A 272 -4.54 -17.62 2.75
N SER A 273 -5.42 -16.64 3.01
CA SER A 273 -6.83 -16.89 3.31
C SER A 273 -7.68 -17.06 2.05
N PHE A 274 -7.28 -16.47 0.93
CA PHE A 274 -8.01 -16.55 -0.35
C PHE A 274 -8.20 -18.00 -0.87
N PRO A 275 -7.16 -18.85 -0.98
CA PRO A 275 -7.35 -20.23 -1.44
C PRO A 275 -8.18 -21.07 -0.47
N LYS A 276 -8.10 -20.79 0.84
CA LYS A 276 -8.91 -21.45 1.88
C LYS A 276 -10.39 -21.04 1.76
N ALA A 277 -10.64 -19.75 1.53
CA ALA A 277 -11.96 -19.20 1.29
C ALA A 277 -12.59 -19.78 0.01
N HIS A 278 -11.81 -19.93 -1.06
CA HIS A 278 -12.24 -20.57 -2.29
C HIS A 278 -12.60 -22.06 -2.09
N SER A 279 -11.76 -22.84 -1.41
CA SER A 279 -12.08 -24.25 -1.08
C SER A 279 -13.36 -24.37 -0.23
N GLN A 280 -13.58 -23.44 0.71
CA GLN A 280 -14.83 -23.40 1.47
C GLN A 280 -16.05 -22.98 0.65
N LEU A 281 -15.88 -22.12 -0.36
CA LEU A 281 -16.94 -21.80 -1.31
C LEU A 281 -17.44 -23.08 -1.99
N VAL A 282 -16.54 -23.94 -2.47
CA VAL A 282 -16.89 -25.25 -3.04
C VAL A 282 -17.73 -26.08 -2.06
N THR A 283 -17.28 -26.14 -0.80
CA THR A 283 -17.95 -26.90 0.26
C THR A 283 -19.36 -26.36 0.53
N ALA A 284 -19.53 -25.03 0.59
CA ALA A 284 -20.81 -24.37 0.82
C ALA A 284 -21.79 -24.52 -0.35
N VAL A 285 -21.28 -24.66 -1.58
CA VAL A 285 -22.10 -24.97 -2.77
C VAL A 285 -22.55 -26.43 -2.75
N LYS A 286 -21.66 -27.38 -2.37
CA LYS A 286 -22.00 -28.80 -2.21
C LYS A 286 -23.01 -29.05 -1.09
N SER A 287 -22.86 -28.36 0.03
CA SER A 287 -23.62 -28.57 1.27
C SER A 287 -24.13 -27.25 1.84
N PRO A 288 -25.30 -26.76 1.39
CA PRO A 288 -25.88 -25.52 1.89
C PRO A 288 -26.12 -25.57 3.41
N GLY A 289 -25.47 -24.68 4.15
CA GLY A 289 -25.56 -24.61 5.62
C GLY A 289 -24.23 -24.88 6.33
N GLU A 290 -23.22 -25.39 5.62
CA GLU A 290 -21.87 -25.48 6.15
C GLU A 290 -21.31 -24.08 6.48
N PRO A 291 -20.57 -23.93 7.59
CA PRO A 291 -20.05 -22.64 8.02
C PRO A 291 -18.88 -22.19 7.14
N MET A 292 -18.96 -20.96 6.64
CA MET A 292 -17.93 -20.35 5.78
C MET A 292 -16.86 -19.61 6.59
N THR A 293 -16.23 -20.29 7.54
CA THR A 293 -15.30 -19.69 8.52
C THR A 293 -14.08 -19.03 7.88
N ALA A 294 -13.49 -19.60 6.83
CA ALA A 294 -12.37 -19.03 6.09
C ALA A 294 -12.77 -17.79 5.30
N VAL A 295 -13.97 -17.76 4.72
CA VAL A 295 -14.50 -16.55 4.05
C VAL A 295 -14.71 -15.41 5.06
N LEU A 296 -15.25 -15.71 6.23
CA LEU A 296 -15.37 -14.74 7.33
C LEU A 296 -13.99 -14.29 7.85
N THR A 297 -13.05 -15.23 7.93
CA THR A 297 -11.66 -14.94 8.35
C THR A 297 -10.99 -14.00 7.36
N MET A 298 -11.13 -14.24 6.05
CA MET A 298 -10.61 -13.37 4.99
C MET A 298 -11.17 -11.95 5.10
N MET A 299 -12.49 -11.78 5.30
CA MET A 299 -13.08 -10.47 5.53
C MET A 299 -12.53 -9.79 6.79
N ASN A 300 -12.39 -10.54 7.88
CA ASN A 300 -11.86 -9.99 9.14
C ASN A 300 -10.41 -9.55 8.99
N TYR A 301 -9.58 -10.31 8.26
CA TYR A 301 -8.21 -9.89 7.96
C TYR A 301 -8.16 -8.63 7.10
N GLY A 302 -9.02 -8.52 6.08
CA GLY A 302 -9.14 -7.29 5.29
C GLY A 302 -9.46 -6.06 6.15
N LYS A 303 -10.42 -6.18 7.08
CA LYS A 303 -10.75 -5.10 8.03
C LYS A 303 -9.59 -4.78 8.99
N GLN A 304 -8.94 -5.80 9.55
CA GLN A 304 -7.79 -5.63 10.44
C GLN A 304 -6.62 -4.94 9.74
N LEU A 305 -6.33 -5.33 8.50
CA LEU A 305 -5.31 -4.71 7.66
C LEU A 305 -5.57 -3.22 7.48
N LYS A 306 -6.82 -2.86 7.14
CA LYS A 306 -7.21 -1.46 6.98
C LYS A 306 -6.97 -0.67 8.27
N THR A 307 -7.40 -1.19 9.42
CA THR A 307 -7.16 -0.53 10.72
C THR A 307 -5.66 -0.35 11.00
N ILE A 308 -4.84 -1.39 10.79
CA ILE A 308 -3.39 -1.32 11.00
C ILE A 308 -2.76 -0.26 10.08
N ALA A 309 -3.18 -0.22 8.81
CA ALA A 309 -2.69 0.75 7.83
C ALA A 309 -3.06 2.19 8.21
N ASP A 310 -4.31 2.43 8.61
CA ASP A 310 -4.80 3.74 9.03
C ASP A 310 -4.07 4.25 10.29
N ASP A 311 -3.87 3.38 11.29
CA ASP A 311 -3.13 3.70 12.52
C ASP A 311 -1.66 4.04 12.25
N ALA A 312 -1.02 3.26 11.37
CA ALA A 312 0.37 3.47 11.01
C ALA A 312 0.55 4.71 10.11
N LYS A 313 -0.41 5.01 9.22
CA LYS A 313 -0.42 6.25 8.44
C LYS A 313 -0.45 7.46 9.36
N LYS A 314 -1.36 7.47 10.34
CA LYS A 314 -1.45 8.54 11.36
C LYS A 314 -0.12 8.71 12.12
N THR A 315 0.50 7.60 12.49
CA THR A 315 1.81 7.60 13.17
C THR A 315 2.90 8.19 12.27
N ASN A 316 2.96 7.80 11.00
CA ASN A 316 3.96 8.29 10.05
C ASN A 316 3.76 9.77 9.73
N GLU A 317 2.53 10.25 9.55
CA GLU A 317 2.22 11.66 9.37
C GLU A 317 2.66 12.49 10.58
N GLN A 318 2.43 11.98 11.79
CA GLN A 318 2.90 12.62 13.01
C GLN A 318 4.43 12.68 13.09
N LEU A 319 5.15 11.60 12.74
CA LEU A 319 6.62 11.59 12.73
C LEU A 319 7.21 12.53 11.68
N LEU A 320 6.63 12.56 10.47
CA LEU A 320 7.06 13.49 9.41
C LEU A 320 6.85 14.95 9.82
N LEU A 321 5.73 15.23 10.48
CA LEU A 321 5.46 16.53 11.06
C LEU A 321 6.49 16.89 12.14
N GLU A 322 6.74 16.02 13.12
CA GLU A 322 7.74 16.24 14.17
C GLU A 322 9.13 16.53 13.56
N ARG A 323 9.52 15.77 12.54
CA ARG A 323 10.77 15.98 11.79
C ARG A 323 10.84 17.34 11.10
N ASN A 324 9.73 17.84 10.56
CA ASN A 324 9.67 19.14 9.89
C ASN A 324 9.59 20.31 10.88
N LEU A 325 9.02 20.08 12.08
CA LEU A 325 8.91 21.08 13.15
C LEU A 325 10.23 21.30 13.89
N GLU A 326 11.06 20.26 14.08
CA GLU A 326 12.29 20.36 14.87
C GLU A 326 13.28 21.44 14.34
N PRO A 327 13.59 21.52 13.02
CA PRO A 327 14.43 22.59 12.48
C PRO A 327 13.80 23.98 12.64
N ALA A 328 12.48 24.07 12.48
CA ALA A 328 11.76 25.33 12.62
C ALA A 328 11.78 25.83 14.07
N GLN A 329 11.63 24.91 15.04
CA GLN A 329 11.73 25.22 16.46
C GLN A 329 13.17 25.60 16.85
N ALA A 330 14.19 24.92 16.33
CA ALA A 330 15.58 25.30 16.53
C ALA A 330 15.87 26.71 15.99
N GLN A 331 15.30 27.07 14.83
CA GLN A 331 15.42 28.42 14.28
C GLN A 331 14.72 29.48 15.14
N VAL A 332 13.57 29.15 15.75
CA VAL A 332 12.92 30.01 16.76
C VAL A 332 13.84 30.26 17.94
N ASP A 333 14.50 29.22 18.45
CA ASP A 333 15.42 29.32 19.60
C ASP A 333 16.65 30.19 19.27
N VAL A 334 17.22 30.04 18.07
CA VAL A 334 18.31 30.89 17.58
C VAL A 334 17.86 32.35 17.50
N LEU A 335 16.72 32.64 16.88
CA LEU A 335 16.20 34.00 16.76
C LEU A 335 15.87 34.63 18.13
N ASN A 336 15.36 33.84 19.07
CA ASN A 336 15.13 34.30 20.45
C ASN A 336 16.45 34.64 21.14
N ALA A 337 17.48 33.79 21.00
CA ALA A 337 18.80 34.05 21.57
C ALA A 337 19.43 35.32 20.96
N GLU A 338 19.33 35.51 19.64
CA GLU A 338 19.78 36.72 18.95
C GLU A 338 19.04 37.98 19.44
N SER A 339 17.73 37.89 19.61
CA SER A 339 16.90 38.99 20.14
C SER A 339 17.31 39.36 21.57
N ILE A 340 17.54 38.37 22.43
CA ILE A 340 18.00 38.59 23.82
C ILE A 340 19.39 39.25 23.82
N ALA A 341 20.31 38.75 22.99
CA ALA A 341 21.66 39.30 22.87
C ALA A 341 21.64 40.77 22.38
N ALA A 342 20.84 41.08 21.35
CA ALA A 342 20.69 42.43 20.82
C ALA A 342 20.08 43.40 21.86
N ASN A 343 19.05 42.96 22.59
CA ASN A 343 18.47 43.75 23.68
C ASN A 343 19.46 44.04 24.80
N HIS A 344 20.28 43.04 25.17
CA HIS A 344 21.33 43.22 26.17
C HIS A 344 22.40 44.22 25.71
N GLU A 345 22.82 44.16 24.44
CA GLU A 345 23.78 45.12 23.88
C GLU A 345 23.21 46.55 23.84
N TYR A 346 21.96 46.71 23.38
CA TYR A 346 21.25 47.98 23.42
C TYR A 346 21.19 48.54 24.85
N ALA A 347 20.75 47.76 25.83
CA ALA A 347 20.64 48.18 27.22
C ALA A 347 21.98 48.63 27.79
N LYS A 348 23.07 47.90 27.49
CA LYS A 348 24.43 48.26 27.89
C LYS A 348 24.85 49.62 27.33
N VAL A 349 24.65 49.87 26.04
CA VAL A 349 25.01 51.14 25.40
C VAL A 349 24.11 52.28 25.86
N GLN A 350 22.82 52.01 26.13
CA GLN A 350 21.90 53.00 26.68
C GLN A 350 22.35 53.47 28.07
N VAL A 351 22.78 52.56 28.96
CA VAL A 351 23.32 52.91 30.27
C VAL A 351 24.57 53.78 30.13
N GLN A 352 25.46 53.45 29.18
CA GLN A 352 26.65 54.26 28.88
C GLN A 352 26.28 55.65 28.36
N ALA A 353 25.30 55.75 27.47
CA ALA A 353 24.81 57.01 26.93
C ALA A 353 24.22 57.91 28.03
N VAL A 354 23.41 57.35 28.94
CA VAL A 354 22.84 58.09 30.08
C VAL A 354 23.96 58.59 31.01
N ALA A 355 24.94 57.74 31.33
CA ALA A 355 26.07 58.15 32.17
C ALA A 355 26.90 59.26 31.50
N ALA A 356 27.17 59.15 30.20
CA ALA A 356 27.90 60.16 29.43
C ALA A 356 27.13 61.49 29.37
N ARG A 357 25.80 61.44 29.19
CA ARG A 357 24.95 62.64 29.23
C ARG A 357 25.00 63.32 30.59
N ILE A 358 24.84 62.59 31.69
CA ILE A 358 24.95 63.14 33.05
C ILE A 358 26.31 63.83 33.25
N ALA A 359 27.40 63.22 32.75
CA ALA A 359 28.73 63.81 32.82
C ALA A 359 28.88 65.08 31.95
N ALA A 360 28.29 65.11 30.76
CA ALA A 360 28.26 66.29 29.90
C ALA A 360 27.43 67.43 30.52
N ASP A 361 26.25 67.13 31.06
CA ASP A 361 25.36 68.09 31.72
C ASP A 361 26.02 68.72 32.96
N SER A 362 26.89 67.97 33.65
CA SER A 362 27.65 68.47 34.80
C SER A 362 28.78 69.45 34.44
N ASN A 363 29.23 69.47 33.18
CA ASN A 363 30.20 70.44 32.66
C ASN A 363 29.92 70.77 31.18
N PRO A 364 28.92 71.63 30.89
CA PRO A 364 28.45 71.88 29.52
C PRO A 364 29.49 72.53 28.59
N SER A 365 30.56 73.12 29.14
CA SER A 365 31.66 73.69 28.35
C SER A 365 32.66 72.64 27.85
N ASP A 366 32.57 71.39 28.33
CA ASP A 366 33.41 70.28 27.89
C ASP A 366 32.85 69.68 26.58
N VAL A 367 33.35 70.21 25.46
CA VAL A 367 32.91 69.85 24.10
C VAL A 367 33.10 68.36 23.83
N GLU A 368 34.15 67.74 24.36
CA GLU A 368 34.45 66.32 24.13
C GLU A 368 33.43 65.43 24.84
N LYS A 369 33.05 65.75 26.08
CA LYS A 369 31.98 65.00 26.79
C LYS A 369 30.63 65.11 26.10
N THR A 370 30.30 66.29 25.59
CA THR A 370 29.06 66.53 24.85
C THR A 370 29.02 65.70 23.56
N LYS A 371 30.14 65.63 22.84
CA LYS A 371 30.28 64.82 21.64
C LYS A 371 30.15 63.32 21.93
N VAL A 372 30.86 62.81 22.94
CA VAL A 372 30.80 61.39 23.34
C VAL A 372 29.39 60.99 23.77
N ALA A 373 28.68 61.86 24.51
CA ALA A 373 27.29 61.62 24.87
C ALA A 373 26.39 61.48 23.63
N GLY A 374 26.50 62.40 22.67
CA GLY A 374 25.72 62.34 21.42
C GLY A 374 26.03 61.12 20.55
N GLU A 375 27.30 60.69 20.47
CA GLU A 375 27.69 59.48 19.74
C GLU A 375 27.12 58.20 20.38
N LEU A 376 27.15 58.11 21.72
CA LEU A 376 26.57 56.97 22.44
C LEU A 376 25.04 56.94 22.37
N GLU A 377 24.38 58.10 22.42
CA GLU A 377 22.93 58.19 22.25
C GLU A 377 22.50 57.75 20.84
N LYS A 378 23.22 58.19 19.80
CA LYS A 378 22.98 57.74 18.42
C LYS A 378 23.19 56.23 18.29
N LYS A 379 24.29 55.70 18.83
CA LYS A 379 24.58 54.26 18.82
C LYS A 379 23.51 53.45 19.56
N ALA A 380 23.02 53.95 20.69
CA ALA A 380 21.92 53.32 21.42
C ALA A 380 20.64 53.29 20.58
N LEU A 381 20.32 54.37 19.85
CA LEU A 381 19.15 54.42 18.97
C LEU A 381 19.26 53.40 17.82
N ASP A 382 20.44 53.31 17.18
CA ASP A 382 20.67 52.35 16.10
C ASP A 382 20.55 50.90 16.60
N LEU A 383 21.13 50.59 17.76
CA LEU A 383 21.02 49.26 18.39
C LEU A 383 19.60 48.91 18.82
N LYS A 384 18.80 49.91 19.24
CA LYS A 384 17.39 49.72 19.57
C LYS A 384 16.61 49.20 18.36
N VAL A 385 16.82 49.80 17.18
CA VAL A 385 16.16 49.37 15.94
C VAL A 385 16.54 47.93 15.60
N VAL A 386 17.81 47.56 15.73
CA VAL A 386 18.27 46.17 15.50
C VAL A 386 17.61 45.19 16.48
N ALA A 387 17.53 45.54 17.77
CA ALA A 387 16.90 44.71 18.78
C ALA A 387 15.40 44.51 18.50
N GLU A 388 14.67 45.56 18.12
CA GLU A 388 13.26 45.50 17.75
C GLU A 388 13.01 44.64 16.49
N GLN A 389 13.89 44.74 15.48
CA GLN A 389 13.82 43.91 14.28
C GLN A 389 14.03 42.43 14.59
N LYS A 390 15.03 42.10 15.42
CA LYS A 390 15.30 40.72 15.85
C LYS A 390 14.15 40.15 16.70
N ALA A 391 13.58 40.95 17.60
CA ALA A 391 12.40 40.57 18.37
C ALA A 391 11.19 40.27 17.47
N THR A 392 10.94 41.12 16.47
CA THR A 392 9.86 40.92 15.49
C THR A 392 10.08 39.66 14.66
N ALA A 393 11.31 39.39 14.22
CA ALA A 393 11.64 38.19 13.46
C ALA A 393 11.41 36.91 14.30
N ALA A 394 11.86 36.91 15.56
CA ALA A 394 11.65 35.80 16.48
C ALA A 394 10.16 35.54 16.74
N GLN A 395 9.37 36.59 16.95
CA GLN A 395 7.93 36.50 17.14
C GLN A 395 7.23 35.92 15.90
N LYS A 396 7.50 36.44 14.70
CA LYS A 396 6.90 35.95 13.47
C LYS A 396 7.21 34.47 13.20
N MET A 397 8.45 34.06 13.49
CA MET A 397 8.84 32.65 13.35
C MET A 397 8.08 31.77 14.35
N ARG A 398 7.90 32.22 15.60
CA ARG A 398 7.11 31.49 16.59
C ARG A 398 5.64 31.36 16.16
N GLU A 399 5.03 32.44 15.71
CA GLU A 399 3.66 32.44 15.19
C GLU A 399 3.50 31.47 14.00
N ALA A 400 4.49 31.40 13.10
CA ALA A 400 4.49 30.45 11.99
C ALA A 400 4.60 28.99 12.46
N VAL A 401 5.46 28.70 13.46
CA VAL A 401 5.58 27.35 14.04
C VAL A 401 4.29 26.95 14.77
N ASP A 402 3.71 27.86 15.56
CA ASP A 402 2.44 27.61 16.26
C ASP A 402 1.29 27.37 15.28
N ALA A 403 1.26 28.09 14.15
CA ALA A 403 0.31 27.86 13.07
C ALA A 403 0.49 26.48 12.42
N LEU A 404 1.74 26.05 12.19
CA LEU A 404 2.03 24.70 11.68
C LEU A 404 1.58 23.61 12.66
N ILE A 405 1.86 23.77 13.96
CA ILE A 405 1.40 22.86 15.01
C ILE A 405 -0.14 22.80 15.01
N THR A 406 -0.81 23.94 14.99
CA THR A 406 -2.28 24.01 15.01
C THR A 406 -2.91 23.37 13.77
N ALA A 407 -2.39 23.68 12.58
CA ALA A 407 -2.85 23.10 11.33
C ALA A 407 -2.67 21.58 11.31
N SER A 408 -1.56 21.10 11.86
CA SER A 408 -1.25 19.67 11.92
C SER A 408 -2.12 18.89 12.91
N ALA A 409 -2.50 19.50 14.04
CA ALA A 409 -3.43 18.90 14.99
C ALA A 409 -4.85 18.78 14.41
N ALA A 410 -5.21 19.64 13.45
CA ALA A 410 -6.49 19.59 12.76
C ALA A 410 -6.56 18.50 11.67
N THR A 411 -5.44 18.10 11.07
CA THR A 411 -5.39 16.99 10.09
C THR A 411 -5.33 15.61 10.72
N LEU A 412 -4.93 15.49 12.00
CA LEU A 412 -4.81 14.22 12.73
C LEU A 412 -6.11 13.80 13.47
N ASN A 413 -7.11 14.67 13.52
CA ASN A 413 -8.44 14.46 14.11
C ASN A 413 -9.50 14.37 13.02
#